data_AF-A0A534N040-F1
#
_entry.id   AF-A0A534N040-F1
#
_cell.length_a   1.000
_cell.length_b   1.000
_cell.length_c   1.000
_cell.angle_alpha   90.00
_cell.angle_beta   90.00
_cell.angle_gamma   90.00
#
_symmetry.space_group_name_H-M   'P 1'
#
loop_
_entity.id
_entity.type
_entity.pdbx_description
1 polymer ?
#
loop_
_entity_poly.entity_id
_entity_poly.type
_entity_poly.pdbx_seq_one_letter_code
_entity_poly.pdbx_strand_id
1 'polypeptide(L)' 'DQREPVLASHNGIWQCTFVGECSEVCPKDVDPAAAIQRSKVDHTKNWFKSMLLPWGGR' A
#
# COMPACT_ATOMS: atom_id res chain seq x y z
N ASP A 1 0.63 2.56 -13.15
CA ASP A 1 0.19 1.28 -12.55
C ASP A 1 -1.30 1.02 -12.73
N GLN A 2 -1.71 0.18 -13.68
CA GLN A 2 -3.14 -0.15 -13.86
C GLN A 2 -3.80 -0.79 -12.62
N ARG A 3 -3.00 -1.28 -11.65
CA ARG A 3 -3.47 -1.95 -10.43
C ARG A 3 -3.59 -1.04 -9.21
N GLU A 4 -3.04 0.18 -9.27
CA GLU A 4 -3.13 1.19 -8.20
C GLU A 4 -4.56 1.38 -7.66
N PRO A 5 -5.61 1.59 -8.50
CA PRO A 5 -6.97 1.79 -8.00
C PRO A 5 -7.54 0.55 -7.29
N VAL A 6 -7.10 -0.65 -7.66
CA VAL A 6 -7.51 -1.90 -6.99
C VAL A 6 -6.81 -2.02 -5.64
N LEU A 7 -5.50 -1.76 -5.62
CA LEU A 7 -4.68 -1.81 -4.40
C LEU A 7 -5.09 -0.76 -3.37
N ALA A 8 -5.38 0.48 -3.81
CA ALA A 8 -5.81 1.58 -2.97
C ALA A 8 -7.29 1.50 -2.55
N SER A 9 -8.06 0.55 -3.10
CA SER A 9 -9.48 0.40 -2.78
C SER A 9 -9.69 0.04 -1.31
N HIS A 10 -10.90 0.25 -0.81
CA HIS A 10 -11.24 -0.11 0.58
C HIS A 10 -10.99 -1.59 0.90
N ASN A 11 -11.14 -2.48 -0.09
CA ASN A 11 -10.88 -3.92 0.04
C ASN A 11 -9.43 -4.31 -0.29
N GLY A 12 -8.58 -3.34 -0.61
CA GLY A 12 -7.18 -3.53 -0.94
C GLY A 12 -6.28 -3.48 0.30
N ILE A 13 -5.16 -2.77 0.19
CA ILE A 13 -4.12 -2.73 1.22
C ILE A 13 -4.61 -2.20 2.57
N TRP A 14 -5.68 -1.41 2.60
CA TRP A 14 -6.21 -0.77 3.80
C TRP A 14 -6.88 -1.73 4.78
N GLN A 15 -7.29 -2.93 4.35
CA GLN A 15 -7.82 -3.96 5.25
C GLN A 15 -6.74 -4.61 6.11
N CYS A 16 -5.47 -4.54 5.69
CA CYS A 16 -4.38 -5.09 6.47
C CYS A 16 -4.19 -4.28 7.77
N THR A 17 -4.39 -4.89 8.92
CA THR A 17 -4.14 -4.29 10.25
C THR A 17 -2.71 -4.50 10.76
N PHE A 18 -1.83 -5.05 9.91
CA PHE A 18 -0.44 -5.34 10.23
C PHE A 18 -0.24 -6.35 11.36
N VAL A 19 -1.04 -7.42 11.38
CA VAL A 19 -0.83 -8.57 12.27
C VAL A 19 0.52 -9.25 12.01
N GLY A 20 0.95 -9.34 10.74
CA GLY A 20 2.27 -9.84 10.36
C GLY A 20 2.39 -11.35 10.11
N GLU A 21 1.37 -12.14 10.45
CA GLU A 21 1.37 -13.61 10.29
C GLU A 21 1.73 -14.07 8.87
N CYS A 22 1.30 -13.33 7.85
CA CYS A 22 1.59 -13.65 6.47
C CYS A 22 3.10 -13.67 6.14
N SER A 23 3.92 -12.90 6.87
CA SER A 23 5.37 -12.91 6.72
C SER A 23 6.02 -14.02 7.53
N GLU A 24 5.53 -14.29 8.74
CA GLU A 24 6.01 -15.42 9.57
C GLU A 24 5.82 -16.78 8.88
N VAL A 25 4.65 -17.01 8.27
CA VAL A 25 4.34 -18.31 7.67
C VAL A 25 4.82 -18.45 6.22
N CYS A 26 5.46 -17.44 5.65
CA CYS A 26 5.77 -17.46 4.22
C CYS A 26 6.86 -18.50 3.90
N PRO A 27 6.56 -19.57 3.15
CA PRO A 27 7.52 -20.65 2.89
C PRO A 27 8.59 -20.27 1.84
N LYS A 28 8.49 -19.06 1.29
CA LYS A 28 9.35 -18.54 0.22
C LYS A 28 10.24 -17.40 0.69
N ASP A 29 10.30 -17.14 1.99
CA ASP A 29 11.11 -16.08 2.57
C ASP A 29 10.79 -14.70 1.95
N VAL A 30 9.51 -14.50 1.63
CA VAL A 30 8.98 -13.23 1.16
C VAL A 30 8.34 -12.53 2.35
N ASP A 31 8.50 -11.21 2.43
CA ASP A 31 7.83 -10.37 3.43
C ASP A 31 6.62 -9.63 2.80
N PRO A 32 5.45 -10.28 2.71
CA PRO A 32 4.23 -9.65 2.23
C PRO A 32 3.76 -8.51 3.13
N ALA A 33 3.97 -8.57 4.44
CA ALA A 33 3.58 -7.50 5.35
C ALA A 33 4.34 -6.20 5.04
N ALA A 34 5.65 -6.27 4.81
CA ALA A 34 6.44 -5.10 4.42
C ALA A 34 6.09 -4.59 3.01
N ALA A 35 5.72 -5.47 2.08
CA ALA A 35 5.25 -5.04 0.76
C ALA A 35 3.96 -4.21 0.89
N ILE A 36 2.98 -4.70 1.66
CA ILE A 36 1.71 -4.00 1.90
C ILE A 36 1.94 -2.65 2.58
N GLN A 37 2.82 -2.58 3.59
CA GLN A 37 3.07 -1.33 4.29
C GLN A 37 3.81 -0.28 3.45
N ARG A 38 4.76 -0.70 2.62
CA ARG A 38 5.40 0.20 1.65
C ARG A 38 4.39 0.78 0.69
N SER A 39 3.47 -0.04 0.17
CA SER A 39 2.37 0.46 -0.67
C SER A 39 1.53 1.48 0.08
N LYS A 40 1.09 1.22 1.32
CA LYS A 40 0.29 2.18 2.10
C LYS A 40 0.99 3.52 2.22
N VAL A 41 2.27 3.52 2.57
CA VAL A 41 3.07 4.74 2.69
C VAL A 41 3.16 5.47 1.36
N ASP A 42 3.40 4.78 0.25
CA ASP A 42 3.52 5.40 -1.06
C ASP A 42 2.18 5.96 -1.57
N HIS A 43 1.08 5.23 -1.37
CA HIS A 43 -0.27 5.74 -1.67
C HIS A 43 -0.62 6.96 -0.81
N THR A 44 -0.30 6.95 0.49
CA THR A 44 -0.52 8.12 1.36
C THR A 44 0.31 9.32 0.91
N LYS A 45 1.58 9.12 0.53
CA LYS A 45 2.42 10.19 -0.01
C LYS A 45 1.83 10.77 -1.29
N ASN A 46 1.39 9.91 -2.21
CA ASN A 46 0.82 10.35 -3.49
C ASN A 46 -0.49 11.11 -3.29
N TRP A 47 -1.37 10.60 -2.41
CA TRP A 47 -2.60 11.30 -2.02
C TRP A 47 -2.31 12.66 -1.36
N PHE A 48 -1.33 12.73 -0.47
CA PHE A 48 -0.95 13.97 0.18
C PHE A 48 -0.34 14.98 -0.80
N LYS A 49 0.50 14.51 -1.73
CA LYS A 49 1.05 15.33 -2.81
C LYS A 49 -0.05 15.87 -3.72
N SER A 50 -1.04 15.06 -4.10
CA SER A 50 -2.15 15.51 -4.95
C SER A 50 -3.06 16.51 -4.24
N MET A 51 -3.18 16.40 -2.90
CA MET A 51 -3.93 17.36 -2.09
C MET A 51 -3.19 18.68 -1.87
N LEU A 52 -1.88 18.64 -1.58
CA LEU A 52 -1.13 19.83 -1.16
C LEU A 52 -0.37 20.55 -2.27
N LEU A 53 0.02 19.85 -3.33
CA LEU A 53 0.79 20.46 -4.41
C LEU A 53 -0.15 20.83 -5.56
N PRO A 54 -0.11 22.08 -6.06
CA PRO A 54 -0.98 22.52 -7.15
C PRO A 54 -0.77 21.76 -8.48
N TRP A 55 0.29 20.95 -8.57
CA TRP A 55 0.63 20.13 -9.74
C TRP A 55 0.71 18.63 -9.38
N GLY A 56 0.30 18.23 -8.18
CA GLY A 56 0.52 16.88 -7.64
C GLY A 56 -0.37 15.76 -8.16
N GLY A 57 -1.35 16.08 -9.03
CA GLY A 57 -2.32 15.12 -9.59
C GLY A 57 -2.11 14.78 -11.07
N ARG A 58 -0.97 15.15 -11.67
CA ARG A 58 -0.61 14.75 -13.04
C ARG A 58 0.18 13.46 -13.06
#